data_AF-A0A819D733-F1
#
_entry.id   AF-A0A819D733-F1
#
_cell.length_a   1.000
_cell.length_b   1.000
_cell.length_c   1.000
_cell.angle_alpha   90.00
_cell.angle_beta   90.00
_cell.angle_gamma   90.00
#
_symmetry.space_group_name_H-M   'P 1'
#
loop_
_entity.id
_entity.type
_entity.pdbx_description
1 polymer ?
#
loop_
_entity_poly.entity_id
_entity_poly.type
_entity_poly.pdbx_seq_one_letter_code
_entity_poly.pdbx_strand_id
1 'polypeptide(L)'
;MYENINNLEFSINLNENDSEEQKAYHICRIKDIAEESLEMLPPISGIEDMSLVPLEDAVEPLIPFLPDIAYYVPLVKQRCQRQPVDRLSNDESASIMIYTMGWKPIDQCLHVALNKILRSKERNQLEPWLLYLKLFLTALSRLPSIHQKIYCEIEFDLSERYKTDERIIWCGFNSCSISTDVLQAEKQNVRTLLTIECISGKKIRQHSYFESEDEILLFPMTQFKVQSVSIQNNETYLIELQEIEPLSPLIYPILHSHTSKPTYVANYNFNGIVSKNELPFHKYDKLKIIDKHCFKDCWSAKNLRTKQLGYVPANHISSIIDLTTCEWYFNETNRPDAKRFLQQAHNGKETFLLRPSDTNQSEESLSILDFNEDKQHFHVKHYRIRRTDQGLYYISSKRTFPSLQNLVNHYQINTDGLCCLLTYPCQKIELIVHDGLSELDRCQLSSTELLSQDYYNEVYKGTYGQRNVAIKSMKM
;
A
#
# COMPACT_ATOMS: atom_id res chain seq x y z
N MET A 1 -26.76 -14.59 -8.00
CA MET A 1 -26.88 -13.65 -9.14
C MET A 1 -26.32 -14.18 -10.46
N TYR A 2 -25.44 -15.18 -10.45
CA TYR A 2 -24.71 -15.64 -11.63
C TYR A 2 -25.50 -16.50 -12.64
N GLU A 3 -26.66 -17.08 -12.26
CA GLU A 3 -27.44 -17.97 -13.14
C GLU A 3 -28.08 -17.25 -14.35
N ASN A 4 -28.38 -15.95 -14.26
CA ASN A 4 -29.04 -15.21 -15.34
C ASN A 4 -28.12 -14.83 -16.52
N ILE A 5 -26.79 -14.84 -16.33
CA ILE A 5 -25.83 -14.44 -17.38
C ILE A 5 -25.43 -15.62 -18.26
N ASN A 6 -25.52 -16.85 -17.74
CA ASN A 6 -25.22 -18.06 -18.50
C ASN A 6 -26.17 -18.27 -19.71
N ASN A 7 -27.33 -17.60 -19.74
CA ASN A 7 -28.34 -17.72 -20.80
C ASN A 7 -28.30 -16.61 -21.88
N LEU A 8 -27.33 -15.70 -21.85
CA LEU A 8 -27.21 -14.63 -22.85
C LEU A 8 -26.44 -15.15 -24.08
N GLU A 9 -27.15 -15.66 -25.10
CA GLU A 9 -26.62 -15.89 -26.45
C GLU A 9 -26.51 -14.56 -27.21
N PHE A 10 -25.29 -14.07 -27.48
CA PHE A 10 -25.09 -12.93 -28.37
C PHE A 10 -23.90 -13.10 -29.31
N SER A 11 -24.15 -12.74 -30.57
CA SER A 11 -23.30 -12.90 -31.73
C SER A 11 -22.07 -11.98 -31.68
N ILE A 12 -20.92 -12.55 -32.03
CA ILE A 12 -19.60 -11.91 -32.03
C ILE A 12 -19.54 -10.83 -33.13
N ASN A 13 -19.27 -9.59 -32.76
CA ASN A 13 -18.64 -8.62 -33.64
C ASN A 13 -17.62 -7.79 -32.87
N LEU A 14 -16.35 -7.98 -33.21
CA LEU A 14 -15.20 -7.30 -32.62
C LEU A 14 -14.95 -6.00 -33.38
N ASN A 15 -15.42 -4.87 -32.84
CA ASN A 15 -14.71 -3.58 -32.79
C ASN A 15 -15.64 -2.45 -32.29
N GLU A 16 -15.03 -1.58 -31.47
CA GLU A 16 -15.54 -0.37 -30.80
C GLU A 16 -16.24 -0.55 -29.44
N ASN A 17 -15.52 -0.08 -28.39
CA ASN A 17 -15.90 0.01 -26.98
C ASN A 17 -16.20 -1.33 -26.30
N ASP A 18 -15.89 -1.43 -24.99
CA ASP A 18 -15.95 -2.67 -24.20
C ASP A 18 -17.14 -3.54 -24.61
N SER A 19 -16.89 -4.79 -25.02
CA SER A 19 -17.95 -5.64 -25.55
C SER A 19 -19.09 -5.74 -24.54
N GLU A 20 -20.34 -5.82 -25.00
CA GLU A 20 -21.52 -5.92 -24.13
C GLU A 20 -21.38 -7.03 -23.07
N GLU A 21 -20.67 -8.10 -23.43
CA GLU A 21 -20.31 -9.18 -22.52
C GLU A 21 -19.37 -8.74 -21.37
N GLN A 22 -18.35 -7.93 -21.66
CA GLN A 22 -17.46 -7.38 -20.64
C GLN A 22 -18.20 -6.42 -19.71
N LYS A 23 -19.08 -5.57 -20.25
CA LYS A 23 -19.94 -4.71 -19.42
C LYS A 23 -20.82 -5.53 -18.46
N ALA A 24 -21.36 -6.67 -18.90
CA ALA A 24 -22.12 -7.55 -18.03
C ALA A 24 -21.26 -8.12 -16.88
N TYR A 25 -20.00 -8.50 -17.14
CA TYR A 25 -19.08 -8.93 -16.09
C TYR A 25 -18.73 -7.81 -15.11
N HIS A 26 -18.53 -6.59 -15.59
CA HIS A 26 -18.32 -5.43 -14.74
C HIS A 26 -19.52 -5.20 -13.80
N ILE A 27 -20.74 -5.22 -14.33
CA ILE A 27 -21.98 -5.10 -13.54
C ILE A 27 -22.06 -6.20 -12.47
N CYS A 28 -21.69 -7.43 -12.82
CA CYS A 28 -21.62 -8.52 -11.84
C CYS A 28 -20.67 -8.25 -10.70
N ARG A 29 -19.46 -7.74 -10.99
CA ARG A 29 -18.47 -7.39 -9.98
C ARG A 29 -18.99 -6.33 -9.02
N ILE A 30 -19.68 -5.30 -9.52
CA ILE A 30 -20.30 -4.27 -8.67
C ILE A 30 -21.39 -4.85 -7.77
N LYS A 31 -22.24 -5.73 -8.32
CA LYS A 31 -23.39 -6.29 -7.59
C LYS A 31 -22.99 -7.33 -6.53
N ASP A 32 -21.78 -7.85 -6.59
CA ASP A 32 -21.24 -8.92 -5.74
C ASP A 32 -21.24 -8.60 -4.23
N ILE A 33 -21.26 -7.31 -3.86
CA ILE A 33 -21.38 -6.84 -2.48
C ILE A 33 -22.63 -7.38 -1.74
N ALA A 34 -23.69 -7.73 -2.45
CA ALA A 34 -24.87 -8.34 -1.83
C ALA A 34 -24.57 -9.73 -1.24
N GLU A 35 -23.45 -10.37 -1.61
CA GLU A 35 -23.05 -11.67 -1.09
C GLU A 35 -22.23 -11.58 0.21
N GLU A 36 -21.92 -10.37 0.70
CA GLU A 36 -21.10 -10.18 1.91
C GLU A 36 -21.78 -10.70 3.18
N SER A 37 -21.11 -11.57 3.94
CA SER A 37 -21.70 -12.14 5.17
C SER A 37 -21.90 -11.12 6.28
N LEU A 38 -21.18 -9.99 6.23
CA LEU A 38 -21.06 -8.99 7.30
C LEU A 38 -20.41 -9.51 8.59
N GLU A 39 -20.10 -10.81 8.65
CA GLU A 39 -19.54 -11.50 9.80
C GLU A 39 -18.01 -11.35 9.85
N MET A 40 -17.48 -11.23 11.07
CA MET A 40 -16.04 -11.26 11.29
C MET A 40 -15.51 -12.69 11.10
N LEU A 41 -14.71 -12.87 10.05
CA LEU A 41 -13.98 -14.12 9.82
C LEU A 41 -12.55 -14.03 10.37
N PRO A 42 -11.90 -15.17 10.65
CA PRO A 42 -10.48 -15.18 11.05
C PRO A 42 -9.60 -14.47 10.00
N PRO A 43 -8.50 -13.80 10.45
CA PRO A 43 -7.55 -13.16 9.56
C PRO A 43 -7.00 -14.10 8.50
N ILE A 44 -6.63 -13.55 7.35
CA ILE A 44 -5.94 -14.29 6.30
C ILE A 44 -4.44 -14.26 6.62
N SER A 45 -3.85 -15.44 6.85
CA SER A 45 -2.44 -15.62 7.19
C SER A 45 -1.67 -16.30 6.07
N GLY A 46 -0.34 -16.13 6.05
CA GLY A 46 0.56 -16.82 5.14
C GLY A 46 0.90 -16.01 3.88
N ILE A 47 0.12 -14.98 3.57
CA ILE A 47 0.45 -14.00 2.51
C ILE A 47 1.77 -13.28 2.83
N GLU A 48 2.06 -13.03 4.12
CA GLU A 48 3.28 -12.32 4.50
C GLU A 48 4.57 -13.09 4.16
N ASP A 49 4.47 -14.43 4.14
CA ASP A 49 5.60 -15.32 3.91
C ASP A 49 5.82 -15.59 2.40
N MET A 50 4.85 -15.20 1.56
CA MET A 50 4.95 -15.33 0.11
C MET A 50 5.94 -14.30 -0.48
N SER A 51 6.76 -14.77 -1.41
CA SER A 51 7.59 -13.91 -2.25
C SER A 51 6.75 -13.27 -3.36
N LEU A 52 7.15 -12.09 -3.81
CA LEU A 52 6.61 -11.53 -5.04
C LEU A 52 7.15 -12.32 -6.23
N VAL A 53 6.24 -12.73 -7.11
CA VAL A 53 6.53 -13.51 -8.31
C VAL A 53 5.83 -12.87 -9.52
N PRO A 54 6.29 -13.13 -10.75
CA PRO A 54 5.59 -12.74 -11.97
C PRO A 54 4.14 -13.26 -12.00
N LEU A 55 3.28 -12.62 -12.81
CA LEU A 55 1.86 -12.96 -12.84
C LEU A 55 1.60 -14.42 -13.24
N GLU A 56 2.37 -14.96 -14.19
CA GLU A 56 2.32 -16.37 -14.62
C GLU A 56 2.48 -17.34 -13.45
N ASP A 57 3.50 -17.13 -12.62
CA ASP A 57 3.78 -17.96 -11.45
C ASP A 57 2.72 -17.73 -10.36
N ALA A 58 2.21 -16.50 -10.25
CA ALA A 58 1.20 -16.15 -9.25
C ALA A 58 -0.15 -16.86 -9.52
N VAL A 59 -0.50 -17.08 -10.78
CA VAL A 59 -1.75 -17.76 -11.19
C VAL A 59 -1.59 -19.25 -11.45
N GLU A 60 -0.37 -19.78 -11.52
CA GLU A 60 -0.13 -21.21 -11.79
C GLU A 60 -0.91 -22.14 -10.82
N PRO A 61 -0.93 -21.90 -9.48
CA PRO A 61 -1.71 -22.73 -8.57
C PRO A 61 -3.23 -22.59 -8.76
N LEU A 62 -3.69 -21.59 -9.49
CA LEU A 62 -5.11 -21.33 -9.76
C LEU A 62 -5.63 -22.09 -10.97
N ILE A 63 -4.75 -22.58 -11.86
CA ILE A 63 -5.15 -23.28 -13.10
C ILE A 63 -6.13 -24.45 -12.85
N PRO A 64 -6.01 -25.28 -11.80
CA PRO A 64 -6.98 -26.34 -11.54
C PRO A 64 -8.41 -25.82 -11.24
N PHE A 65 -8.54 -24.58 -10.77
CA PHE A 65 -9.82 -23.94 -10.45
C PHE A 65 -10.30 -22.99 -11.57
N LEU A 66 -9.35 -22.39 -12.29
CA LEU A 66 -9.55 -21.42 -13.36
C LEU A 66 -8.73 -21.84 -14.60
N PRO A 67 -9.14 -22.88 -15.34
CA PRO A 67 -8.34 -23.46 -16.43
C PRO A 67 -7.87 -22.45 -17.48
N ASP A 68 -8.71 -21.46 -17.78
CA ASP A 68 -8.42 -20.47 -18.82
C ASP A 68 -7.57 -19.28 -18.35
N ILE A 69 -7.25 -19.17 -17.05
CA ILE A 69 -6.53 -18.00 -16.52
C ILE A 69 -5.16 -17.80 -17.20
N ALA A 70 -4.45 -18.89 -17.48
CA ALA A 70 -3.13 -18.86 -18.11
C ALA A 70 -3.19 -18.32 -19.55
N TYR A 71 -4.30 -18.53 -20.27
CA TYR A 71 -4.51 -18.00 -21.61
C TYR A 71 -4.58 -16.46 -21.62
N TYR A 72 -5.12 -15.88 -20.55
CA TYR A 72 -5.32 -14.44 -20.45
C TYR A 72 -4.12 -13.66 -19.90
N VAL A 73 -3.19 -14.32 -19.20
CA VAL A 73 -1.98 -13.67 -18.65
C VAL A 73 -1.17 -12.90 -19.73
N PRO A 74 -0.84 -13.50 -20.89
CA PRO A 74 -0.12 -12.76 -21.95
C PRO A 74 -0.91 -11.55 -22.47
N LEU A 75 -2.23 -11.68 -22.59
CA LEU A 75 -3.11 -10.62 -23.09
C LEU A 75 -3.08 -9.39 -22.16
N VAL A 76 -3.26 -9.60 -20.85
CA VAL A 76 -3.24 -8.50 -19.87
C VAL A 76 -1.85 -7.89 -19.72
N LYS A 77 -0.79 -8.71 -19.75
CA LYS A 77 0.60 -8.23 -19.70
C LYS A 77 0.91 -7.36 -20.92
N GLN A 78 0.47 -7.75 -22.12
CA GLN A 78 0.65 -6.95 -23.33
C GLN A 78 -0.04 -5.59 -23.24
N ARG A 79 -1.26 -5.53 -22.70
CA ARG A 79 -1.97 -4.25 -22.48
C ARG A 79 -1.28 -3.36 -21.45
N CYS A 80 -0.64 -3.94 -20.44
CA CYS A 80 0.13 -3.22 -19.43
C CYS A 80 1.54 -2.77 -19.87
N GLN A 81 2.01 -3.09 -21.09
CA GLN A 81 3.38 -2.77 -21.55
C GLN A 81 3.69 -1.26 -21.67
N ARG A 82 2.68 -0.39 -21.56
CA ARG A 82 2.90 1.07 -21.43
C ARG A 82 3.25 1.33 -19.97
N GLN A 83 4.48 1.79 -19.69
CA GLN A 83 4.96 2.03 -18.32
C GLN A 83 3.89 2.78 -17.50
N PRO A 84 3.33 2.15 -16.45
CA PRO A 84 2.29 2.78 -15.67
C PRO A 84 2.86 4.00 -14.95
N VAL A 85 2.09 5.09 -14.92
CA VAL A 85 2.48 6.38 -14.34
C VAL A 85 2.74 6.26 -12.81
N ASP A 86 2.21 5.20 -12.20
CA ASP A 86 2.02 5.07 -10.75
C ASP A 86 3.01 4.10 -10.06
N ARG A 87 4.22 3.90 -10.62
CA ARG A 87 5.32 3.07 -10.05
C ARG A 87 5.02 1.56 -9.88
N LEU A 88 3.90 1.06 -10.40
CA LEU A 88 3.61 -0.37 -10.43
C LEU A 88 4.52 -1.09 -11.44
N SER A 89 4.89 -2.33 -11.15
CA SER A 89 5.49 -3.21 -12.17
C SER A 89 4.44 -3.62 -13.21
N ASN A 90 4.90 -4.14 -14.35
CA ASN A 90 3.99 -4.69 -15.36
C ASN A 90 3.14 -5.84 -14.79
N ASP A 91 3.73 -6.71 -13.97
CA ASP A 91 3.01 -7.82 -13.32
C ASP A 91 2.00 -7.35 -12.28
N GLU A 92 2.33 -6.30 -11.52
CA GLU A 92 1.41 -5.67 -10.56
C GLU A 92 0.22 -5.04 -11.28
N SER A 93 0.46 -4.26 -12.33
CA SER A 93 -0.60 -3.69 -13.17
C SER A 93 -1.45 -4.79 -13.82
N ALA A 94 -0.81 -5.83 -14.36
CA ALA A 94 -1.49 -6.94 -14.99
C ALA A 94 -2.33 -7.76 -13.99
N SER A 95 -1.92 -7.85 -12.72
CA SER A 95 -2.72 -8.48 -11.66
C SER A 95 -4.03 -7.74 -11.41
N ILE A 96 -4.04 -6.40 -11.46
CA ILE A 96 -5.27 -5.62 -11.36
C ILE A 96 -6.13 -5.80 -12.61
N MET A 97 -5.50 -5.81 -13.79
CA MET A 97 -6.20 -5.94 -15.05
C MET A 97 -6.93 -7.28 -15.17
N ILE A 98 -6.26 -8.39 -14.85
CA ILE A 98 -6.88 -9.72 -14.91
C ILE A 98 -7.97 -9.91 -13.84
N TYR A 99 -7.85 -9.26 -12.68
CA TYR A 99 -8.93 -9.22 -11.69
C TYR A 99 -10.19 -8.56 -12.27
N THR A 100 -10.01 -7.44 -12.98
CA THR A 100 -11.13 -6.67 -13.53
C THR A 100 -11.70 -7.23 -14.83
N MET A 101 -10.98 -8.11 -15.53
CA MET A 101 -11.46 -8.71 -16.77
C MET A 101 -12.43 -9.86 -16.48
N GLY A 102 -13.45 -10.02 -17.31
CA GLY A 102 -14.34 -11.18 -17.26
C GLY A 102 -14.14 -12.14 -18.44
N TRP A 103 -14.52 -13.40 -18.26
CA TRP A 103 -14.52 -14.42 -19.31
C TRP A 103 -15.57 -15.50 -19.01
N LYS A 104 -15.81 -16.37 -19.99
CA LYS A 104 -16.71 -17.52 -19.81
C LYS A 104 -15.93 -18.75 -19.35
N PRO A 105 -16.53 -19.58 -18.48
CA PRO A 105 -17.79 -19.33 -17.78
C PRO A 105 -17.60 -18.34 -16.62
N ILE A 106 -18.66 -17.61 -16.23
CA ILE A 106 -18.55 -16.45 -15.31
C ILE A 106 -18.03 -16.83 -13.92
N ASP A 107 -18.35 -18.03 -13.45
CA ASP A 107 -17.90 -18.57 -12.17
C ASP A 107 -16.40 -18.89 -12.15
N GLN A 108 -15.76 -18.93 -13.33
CA GLN A 108 -14.32 -19.05 -13.49
C GLN A 108 -13.62 -17.69 -13.69
N CYS A 109 -14.35 -16.58 -13.72
CA CYS A 109 -13.75 -15.25 -13.63
C CYS A 109 -12.97 -15.14 -12.32
N LEU A 110 -11.77 -14.58 -12.39
CA LEU A 110 -10.88 -14.48 -11.22
C LEU A 110 -11.51 -13.69 -10.06
N HIS A 111 -12.20 -12.57 -10.32
CA HIS A 111 -12.86 -11.81 -9.26
C HIS A 111 -13.99 -12.60 -8.58
N VAL A 112 -14.81 -13.32 -9.35
CA VAL A 112 -15.92 -14.13 -8.82
C VAL A 112 -15.39 -15.25 -7.94
N ALA A 113 -14.45 -16.04 -8.47
CA ALA A 113 -13.88 -17.17 -7.76
C ALA A 113 -13.10 -16.72 -6.51
N LEU A 114 -12.30 -15.64 -6.61
CA LEU A 114 -11.54 -15.12 -5.47
C LEU A 114 -12.47 -14.60 -4.36
N ASN A 115 -13.46 -13.78 -4.68
CA ASN A 115 -14.38 -13.23 -3.69
C ASN A 115 -15.20 -14.32 -3.00
N LYS A 116 -15.61 -15.36 -3.73
CA LYS A 116 -16.26 -16.53 -3.15
C LYS A 116 -15.39 -17.20 -2.08
N ILE A 117 -14.10 -17.39 -2.35
CA ILE A 117 -13.16 -18.00 -1.39
C ILE A 117 -12.88 -17.05 -0.22
N LEU A 118 -12.75 -15.74 -0.46
CA LEU A 118 -12.54 -14.74 0.59
C LEU A 118 -13.70 -14.68 1.59
N ARG A 119 -14.94 -14.93 1.13
CA ARG A 119 -16.14 -15.02 1.98
C ARG A 119 -16.31 -16.38 2.67
N SER A 120 -15.55 -17.39 2.28
CA SER A 120 -15.64 -18.74 2.86
C SER A 120 -15.09 -18.77 4.29
N LYS A 121 -15.78 -19.51 5.16
CA LYS A 121 -15.32 -19.84 6.52
C LYS A 121 -14.13 -20.82 6.49
N GLU A 122 -13.98 -21.58 5.40
CA GLU A 122 -12.90 -22.56 5.21
C GLU A 122 -11.62 -21.87 4.69
N ARG A 123 -10.84 -21.30 5.62
CA ARG A 123 -9.65 -20.50 5.28
C ARG A 123 -8.52 -21.27 4.59
N ASN A 124 -8.47 -22.59 4.73
CA ASN A 124 -7.53 -23.45 4.01
C ASN A 124 -7.73 -23.40 2.48
N GLN A 125 -8.93 -23.06 2.01
CA GLN A 125 -9.19 -22.91 0.56
C GLN A 125 -8.44 -21.71 -0.05
N LEU A 126 -7.92 -20.79 0.76
CA LEU A 126 -7.11 -19.65 0.28
C LEU A 126 -5.66 -20.03 -0.06
N GLU A 127 -5.17 -21.21 0.32
CA GLU A 127 -3.77 -21.60 0.12
C GLU A 127 -3.31 -21.45 -1.35
N PRO A 128 -4.05 -21.95 -2.37
CA PRO A 128 -3.65 -21.78 -3.77
C PRO A 128 -3.64 -20.32 -4.23
N TRP A 129 -4.33 -19.44 -3.51
CA TRP A 129 -4.52 -18.04 -3.86
C TRP A 129 -3.47 -17.11 -3.26
N LEU A 130 -2.60 -17.61 -2.37
CA LEU A 130 -1.70 -16.77 -1.59
C LEU A 130 -0.66 -16.03 -2.46
N LEU A 131 -0.14 -16.65 -3.53
CA LEU A 131 0.79 -15.99 -4.45
C LEU A 131 0.10 -14.88 -5.25
N TYR A 132 -1.07 -15.15 -5.81
CA TYR A 132 -1.87 -14.15 -6.50
C TYR A 132 -2.27 -13.00 -5.56
N LEU A 133 -2.80 -13.31 -4.38
CA LEU A 133 -3.16 -12.32 -3.37
C LEU A 133 -1.95 -11.47 -2.95
N LYS A 134 -0.76 -12.08 -2.81
CA LYS A 134 0.48 -11.35 -2.51
C LYS A 134 0.78 -10.33 -3.59
N LEU A 135 0.76 -10.71 -4.86
CA LEU A 135 1.02 -9.81 -5.99
C LEU A 135 -0.05 -8.71 -6.07
N PHE A 136 -1.32 -9.09 -6.03
CA PHE A 136 -2.45 -8.18 -6.20
C PHE A 136 -2.58 -7.15 -5.06
N LEU A 137 -2.46 -7.59 -3.81
CA LEU A 137 -2.48 -6.68 -2.65
C LEU A 137 -1.25 -5.75 -2.65
N THR A 138 -0.10 -6.21 -3.16
CA THR A 138 1.09 -5.36 -3.33
C THR A 138 0.84 -4.28 -4.36
N ALA A 139 0.28 -4.64 -5.52
CA ALA A 139 -0.10 -3.69 -6.55
C ALA A 139 -1.04 -2.60 -5.99
N LEU A 140 -2.13 -2.99 -5.33
CA LEU A 140 -3.09 -2.07 -4.75
C LEU A 140 -2.49 -1.20 -3.63
N SER A 141 -1.59 -1.74 -2.81
CA SER A 141 -0.94 -0.99 -1.73
C SER A 141 -0.07 0.16 -2.23
N ARG A 142 0.50 0.05 -3.45
CA ARG A 142 1.33 1.08 -4.07
C ARG A 142 0.53 2.22 -4.70
N LEU A 143 -0.75 1.98 -4.99
CA LEU A 143 -1.66 3.03 -5.47
C LEU A 143 -2.02 3.99 -4.32
N PRO A 144 -2.23 5.28 -4.58
CA PRO A 144 -2.65 6.23 -3.55
C PRO A 144 -4.05 5.88 -3.03
N SER A 145 -4.24 5.97 -1.71
CA SER A 145 -5.57 5.85 -1.08
C SER A 145 -6.39 7.12 -1.27
N ILE A 146 -7.68 6.96 -1.55
CA ILE A 146 -8.63 8.07 -1.54
C ILE A 146 -9.24 8.24 -0.15
N HIS A 147 -9.55 9.49 0.20
CA HIS A 147 -10.19 9.85 1.46
C HIS A 147 -11.42 10.71 1.16
N GLN A 148 -12.48 10.07 0.70
CA GLN A 148 -13.69 10.74 0.22
C GLN A 148 -14.88 9.80 0.25
N LYS A 149 -16.07 10.37 0.09
CA LYS A 149 -17.31 9.63 -0.07
C LYS A 149 -17.32 8.86 -1.40
N ILE A 150 -17.74 7.60 -1.34
CA ILE A 150 -17.98 6.71 -2.49
C ILE A 150 -19.34 6.04 -2.38
N TYR A 151 -19.81 5.51 -3.50
CA TYR A 151 -21.17 5.00 -3.66
C TYR A 151 -21.18 3.62 -4.31
N CYS A 152 -22.10 2.79 -3.85
CA CYS A 152 -22.36 1.46 -4.37
C CYS A 152 -23.89 1.26 -4.48
N GLU A 153 -24.42 0.87 -5.65
CA GLU A 153 -25.86 0.65 -5.88
C GLU A 153 -26.17 -0.82 -6.11
N ILE A 154 -27.23 -1.31 -5.47
CA ILE A 154 -27.67 -2.71 -5.52
C ILE A 154 -29.16 -2.79 -5.78
N GLU A 155 -29.58 -3.61 -6.74
CA GLU A 155 -30.98 -3.81 -7.16
C GLU A 155 -31.75 -4.78 -6.23
N PHE A 156 -31.50 -4.68 -4.91
CA PHE A 156 -32.17 -5.45 -3.88
C PHE A 156 -32.28 -4.63 -2.60
N ASP A 157 -33.25 -4.95 -1.75
CA ASP A 157 -33.33 -4.42 -0.39
C ASP A 157 -32.33 -5.16 0.51
N LEU A 158 -31.37 -4.44 1.08
CA LEU A 158 -30.41 -4.94 2.06
C LEU A 158 -30.65 -4.34 3.46
N SER A 159 -31.67 -3.50 3.65
CA SER A 159 -31.87 -2.71 4.86
C SER A 159 -31.96 -3.55 6.13
N GLU A 160 -32.57 -4.74 6.08
CA GLU A 160 -32.66 -5.65 7.23
C GLU A 160 -31.32 -6.25 7.67
N ARG A 161 -30.31 -6.26 6.79
CA ARG A 161 -28.99 -6.86 7.08
C ARG A 161 -28.06 -5.90 7.82
N TYR A 162 -28.29 -4.60 7.69
CA TYR A 162 -27.46 -3.56 8.28
C TYR A 162 -28.22 -2.94 9.45
N LYS A 163 -27.54 -2.72 10.58
CA LYS A 163 -28.14 -2.06 11.73
C LYS A 163 -27.26 -0.93 12.20
N THR A 164 -27.87 0.22 12.47
CA THR A 164 -27.18 1.41 12.97
C THR A 164 -26.31 1.08 14.18
N ASP A 165 -25.12 1.68 14.22
CA ASP A 165 -24.07 1.48 15.22
C ASP A 165 -23.38 0.11 15.24
N GLU A 166 -23.80 -0.86 14.41
CA GLU A 166 -23.07 -2.13 14.28
C GLU A 166 -21.74 -1.96 13.54
N ARG A 167 -20.78 -2.82 13.91
CA ARG A 167 -19.53 -3.01 13.17
C ARG A 167 -19.68 -4.22 12.27
N ILE A 168 -19.37 -4.04 11.01
CA ILE A 168 -19.49 -5.07 9.97
C ILE A 168 -18.17 -5.20 9.21
N ILE A 169 -18.02 -6.31 8.48
CA ILE A 169 -16.86 -6.56 7.62
C ILE A 169 -17.32 -6.97 6.23
N TRP A 170 -16.72 -6.39 5.20
CA TRP A 170 -16.76 -6.95 3.85
C TRP A 170 -15.52 -7.79 3.62
N CYS A 171 -15.72 -9.08 3.41
CA CYS A 171 -14.67 -10.07 3.29
C CYS A 171 -14.04 -10.09 1.89
N GLY A 172 -14.81 -9.81 0.84
CA GLY A 172 -14.33 -9.72 -0.54
C GLY A 172 -13.74 -8.36 -0.91
N PHE A 173 -13.11 -8.29 -2.07
CA PHE A 173 -12.83 -7.03 -2.75
C PHE A 173 -14.14 -6.45 -3.30
N ASN A 174 -14.37 -5.16 -3.10
CA ASN A 174 -15.63 -4.52 -3.48
C ASN A 174 -15.38 -3.31 -4.38
N SER A 175 -16.09 -3.25 -5.51
CA SER A 175 -16.00 -2.17 -6.49
C SER A 175 -17.09 -1.13 -6.26
N CYS A 176 -16.69 0.13 -6.06
CA CYS A 176 -17.59 1.28 -5.90
C CYS A 176 -17.21 2.42 -6.84
N SER A 177 -18.06 3.45 -6.90
CA SER A 177 -17.90 4.62 -7.75
C SER A 177 -17.81 5.91 -6.94
N ILE A 178 -17.14 6.92 -7.49
CA ILE A 178 -17.17 8.30 -6.97
C ILE A 178 -18.40 9.06 -7.47
N SER A 179 -18.99 8.64 -8.61
CA SER A 179 -20.07 9.40 -9.23
C SER A 179 -21.37 9.31 -8.44
N THR A 180 -21.95 10.47 -8.18
CA THR A 180 -23.31 10.63 -7.65
C THR A 180 -24.39 10.41 -8.70
N ASP A 181 -24.06 10.23 -9.98
CA ASP A 181 -25.06 10.01 -11.04
C ASP A 181 -25.88 8.74 -10.79
N VAL A 182 -25.30 7.80 -10.06
CA VAL A 182 -25.95 6.62 -9.47
C VAL A 182 -27.19 7.00 -8.63
N LEU A 183 -27.14 8.15 -7.95
CA LEU A 183 -28.22 8.67 -7.10
C LEU A 183 -29.39 9.24 -7.91
N GLN A 184 -29.12 9.74 -9.12
CA GLN A 184 -30.06 10.58 -9.87
C GLN A 184 -30.94 9.81 -10.87
N ALA A 185 -30.63 8.53 -11.13
CA ALA A 185 -31.48 7.71 -11.98
C ALA A 185 -32.79 7.34 -11.26
N GLU A 186 -33.92 7.88 -11.71
CA GLU A 186 -35.25 7.35 -11.39
C GLU A 186 -35.36 5.94 -11.99
N LYS A 187 -35.40 4.92 -11.13
CA LYS A 187 -35.55 3.52 -11.52
C LYS A 187 -36.77 2.94 -10.82
N GLN A 188 -37.57 2.16 -11.54
CA GLN A 188 -38.84 1.58 -11.09
C GLN A 188 -38.70 0.33 -10.19
N ASN A 189 -37.49 0.04 -9.70
CA ASN A 189 -37.19 -1.21 -9.00
C ASN A 189 -36.62 -0.92 -7.60
N VAL A 190 -36.93 -1.82 -6.67
CA VAL A 190 -36.37 -1.81 -5.32
C VAL A 190 -34.84 -1.83 -5.38
N ARG A 191 -34.21 -0.91 -4.65
CA ARG A 191 -32.75 -0.79 -4.60
C ARG A 191 -32.24 -0.34 -3.24
N THR A 192 -31.00 -0.70 -2.95
CA THR A 192 -30.19 -0.19 -1.85
C THR A 192 -29.04 0.64 -2.40
N LEU A 193 -28.89 1.83 -1.85
CA LEU A 193 -27.77 2.71 -2.06
C LEU A 193 -26.88 2.71 -0.82
N LEU A 194 -25.64 2.28 -1.00
CA LEU A 194 -24.60 2.32 0.01
C LEU A 194 -23.77 3.59 -0.19
N THR A 195 -23.72 4.44 0.83
CA THR A 195 -22.87 5.62 0.87
C THR A 195 -21.76 5.39 1.89
N ILE A 196 -20.51 5.52 1.48
CA ILE A 196 -19.36 5.10 2.30
C ILE A 196 -18.41 6.28 2.47
N GLU A 197 -18.15 6.69 3.71
CA GLU A 197 -16.99 7.54 4.04
C GLU A 197 -15.74 6.64 4.00
N CYS A 198 -15.03 6.68 2.87
CA CYS A 198 -13.90 5.80 2.56
C CYS A 198 -12.55 6.46 2.89
N ILE A 199 -11.62 5.67 3.43
CA ILE A 199 -10.26 6.08 3.81
C ILE A 199 -9.17 5.28 3.09
N SER A 200 -9.46 4.07 2.58
CA SER A 200 -8.43 3.20 2.00
C SER A 200 -8.65 2.79 0.54
N GLY A 201 -9.73 3.25 -0.10
CA GLY A 201 -10.08 2.85 -1.47
C GLY A 201 -9.02 3.22 -2.50
N LYS A 202 -8.86 2.40 -3.53
CA LYS A 202 -7.86 2.57 -4.58
C LYS A 202 -8.51 2.88 -5.92
N LYS A 203 -8.08 3.96 -6.57
CA LYS A 203 -8.44 4.25 -7.97
C LYS A 203 -7.70 3.27 -8.86
N ILE A 204 -8.43 2.41 -9.56
CA ILE A 204 -7.83 1.36 -10.39
C ILE A 204 -8.01 1.58 -11.90
N ARG A 205 -8.64 2.68 -12.30
CA ARG A 205 -8.95 3.00 -13.72
C ARG A 205 -7.79 2.77 -14.70
N GLN A 206 -6.57 3.20 -14.36
CA GLN A 206 -5.40 3.06 -15.24
C GLN A 206 -4.89 1.61 -15.39
N HIS A 207 -5.36 0.71 -14.53
CA HIS A 207 -4.95 -0.68 -14.44
C HIS A 207 -6.14 -1.65 -14.63
N SER A 208 -7.34 -1.11 -14.78
CA SER A 208 -8.56 -1.88 -15.02
C SER A 208 -8.66 -2.24 -16.50
N TYR A 209 -9.32 -3.35 -16.79
CA TYR A 209 -9.77 -3.69 -18.13
C TYR A 209 -10.74 -2.64 -18.68
N PHE A 210 -11.47 -1.94 -17.80
CA PHE A 210 -12.43 -0.88 -18.12
C PHE A 210 -11.81 0.51 -17.84
N GLU A 211 -11.12 1.06 -18.84
CA GLU A 211 -10.40 2.34 -18.71
C GLU A 211 -11.33 3.58 -18.67
N SER A 212 -12.62 3.40 -19.00
CA SER A 212 -13.61 4.48 -19.07
C SER A 212 -14.25 4.81 -17.71
N GLU A 213 -14.08 3.94 -16.71
CA GLU A 213 -14.79 4.01 -15.44
C GLU A 213 -13.86 4.46 -14.31
N ASP A 214 -14.35 5.38 -13.46
CA ASP A 214 -13.66 5.81 -12.25
C ASP A 214 -13.91 4.82 -11.09
N GLU A 215 -13.57 3.55 -11.33
CA GLU A 215 -13.75 2.45 -10.37
C GLU A 215 -12.81 2.60 -9.17
N ILE A 216 -13.40 2.50 -7.98
CA ILE A 216 -12.72 2.45 -6.70
C ILE A 216 -12.81 1.03 -6.16
N LEU A 217 -11.66 0.42 -5.91
CA LEU A 217 -11.59 -0.90 -5.30
C LEU A 217 -11.27 -0.79 -3.80
N LEU A 218 -12.10 -1.41 -2.99
CA LEU A 218 -11.88 -1.61 -1.56
C LEU A 218 -11.18 -2.94 -1.30
N PHE A 219 -10.32 -2.97 -0.28
CA PHE A 219 -9.59 -4.16 0.13
C PHE A 219 -10.54 -5.24 0.70
N PRO A 220 -10.11 -6.51 0.74
CA PRO A 220 -10.83 -7.53 1.48
C PRO A 220 -10.66 -7.29 2.97
N MET A 221 -11.62 -7.81 3.74
CA MET A 221 -11.68 -7.65 5.19
C MET A 221 -11.78 -6.17 5.65
N THR A 222 -12.31 -5.30 4.80
CA THR A 222 -12.54 -3.88 5.14
C THR A 222 -13.65 -3.80 6.18
N GLN A 223 -13.41 -3.01 7.23
CA GLN A 223 -14.36 -2.86 8.35
C GLN A 223 -15.13 -1.55 8.22
N PHE A 224 -16.40 -1.60 8.61
CA PHE A 224 -17.26 -0.42 8.61
C PHE A 224 -18.02 -0.32 9.93
N LYS A 225 -18.31 0.92 10.33
CA LYS A 225 -19.38 1.24 11.26
C LYS A 225 -20.60 1.69 10.46
N VAL A 226 -21.75 1.06 10.69
CA VAL A 226 -23.02 1.50 10.11
C VAL A 226 -23.47 2.79 10.80
N GLN A 227 -23.55 3.88 10.05
CA GLN A 227 -23.94 5.20 10.58
C GLN A 227 -25.45 5.37 10.59
N SER A 228 -26.13 4.93 9.53
CA SER A 228 -27.57 5.03 9.42
C SER A 228 -28.12 4.02 8.42
N VAL A 229 -29.37 3.61 8.64
CA VAL A 229 -30.19 2.87 7.69
C VAL A 229 -31.52 3.59 7.60
N SER A 230 -31.90 4.02 6.40
CA SER A 230 -33.09 4.84 6.19
C SER A 230 -33.76 4.52 4.85
N ILE A 231 -35.01 4.94 4.72
CA ILE A 231 -35.82 4.75 3.51
C ILE A 231 -35.98 6.14 2.88
N GLN A 232 -35.49 6.32 1.67
CA GLN A 232 -35.61 7.60 0.95
C GLN A 232 -36.99 7.74 0.29
N ASN A 233 -37.49 6.65 -0.29
CA ASN A 233 -38.83 6.50 -0.83
C ASN A 233 -39.24 5.01 -0.75
N ASN A 234 -40.46 4.65 -1.16
CA ASN A 234 -40.98 3.27 -1.03
C ASN A 234 -40.13 2.18 -1.69
N GLU A 235 -39.16 2.53 -2.54
CA GLU A 235 -38.35 1.57 -3.33
C GLU A 235 -36.84 1.79 -3.18
N THR A 236 -36.39 2.82 -2.46
CA THR A 236 -34.96 3.15 -2.31
C THR A 236 -34.56 3.21 -0.85
N TYR A 237 -33.67 2.30 -0.47
CA TYR A 237 -33.06 2.20 0.85
C TYR A 237 -31.68 2.86 0.83
N LEU A 238 -31.39 3.69 1.83
CA LEU A 238 -30.10 4.35 2.01
C LEU A 238 -29.40 3.76 3.24
N ILE A 239 -28.18 3.28 3.04
CA ILE A 239 -27.31 2.76 4.09
C ILE A 239 -26.02 3.57 4.07
N GLU A 240 -25.73 4.26 5.18
CA GLU A 240 -24.51 5.05 5.35
C GLU A 240 -23.50 4.27 6.18
N LEU A 241 -22.29 4.15 5.64
CA LEU A 241 -21.18 3.43 6.24
C LEU A 241 -20.00 4.38 6.45
N GLN A 242 -19.29 4.20 7.55
CA GLN A 242 -17.99 4.80 7.77
C GLN A 242 -16.95 3.69 7.78
N GLU A 243 -15.99 3.74 6.86
CA GLU A 243 -14.84 2.86 6.92
C GLU A 243 -14.06 3.14 8.21
N ILE A 244 -13.72 2.08 8.94
CA ILE A 244 -12.98 2.18 10.21
C ILE A 244 -11.66 1.43 10.10
N GLU A 245 -10.60 2.01 10.66
CA GLU A 245 -9.32 1.32 10.76
C GLU A 245 -9.49 0.04 11.60
N PRO A 246 -9.03 -1.12 11.10
CA PRO A 246 -9.20 -2.37 11.80
C PRO A 246 -8.31 -2.39 13.06
N LEU A 247 -8.85 -2.91 14.17
CA LEU A 247 -8.13 -3.02 15.47
C LEU A 247 -6.84 -3.83 15.37
N SER A 248 -6.77 -4.75 14.40
CA SER A 248 -5.60 -5.51 13.95
C SER A 248 -5.71 -5.71 12.43
N PRO A 249 -4.63 -5.63 11.65
CA PRO A 249 -4.69 -5.88 10.22
C PRO A 249 -5.15 -7.32 9.95
N LEU A 250 -6.38 -7.48 9.42
CA LEU A 250 -6.97 -8.78 9.07
C LEU A 250 -6.33 -9.40 7.82
N ILE A 251 -5.56 -8.58 7.11
CA ILE A 251 -4.54 -8.95 6.13
C ILE A 251 -3.25 -8.29 6.65
N TYR A 252 -2.35 -9.09 7.23
CA TYR A 252 -1.11 -8.58 7.83
C TYR A 252 -0.28 -7.84 6.76
N PRO A 253 0.31 -6.67 7.05
CA PRO A 253 0.44 -5.62 6.06
C PRO A 253 1.51 -5.93 5.01
N ILE A 254 1.06 -6.11 3.77
CA ILE A 254 1.79 -5.66 2.58
C ILE A 254 1.82 -4.11 2.51
N LEU A 255 0.96 -3.44 3.29
CA LEU A 255 0.87 -1.98 3.43
C LEU A 255 2.10 -1.30 4.03
N HIS A 256 3.14 -2.05 4.41
CA HIS A 256 4.46 -1.52 4.76
C HIS A 256 5.48 -2.34 3.97
N SER A 257 6.10 -1.69 2.98
CA SER A 257 7.22 -2.24 2.20
C SER A 257 8.23 -2.96 3.11
N HIS A 258 8.63 -4.16 2.69
CA HIS A 258 9.78 -4.93 3.17
C HIS A 258 10.28 -4.60 4.58
N THR A 259 9.58 -5.02 5.62
CA THR A 259 10.18 -5.09 6.96
C THR A 259 9.86 -6.42 7.62
N SER A 260 10.90 -7.18 7.95
CA SER A 260 10.82 -8.24 8.94
C SER A 260 10.01 -7.75 10.15
N LYS A 261 9.03 -8.54 10.64
CA LYS A 261 8.23 -8.20 11.85
C LYS A 261 9.17 -7.53 12.87
N PRO A 262 8.93 -6.27 13.28
CA PRO A 262 9.91 -5.49 14.02
C PRO A 262 10.36 -6.26 15.25
N THR A 263 11.67 -6.45 15.39
CA THR A 263 12.23 -6.99 16.63
C THR A 263 12.13 -5.87 17.68
N TYR A 264 11.81 -6.18 18.93
CA TYR A 264 11.75 -5.21 20.02
C TYR A 264 12.93 -5.42 20.94
N VAL A 265 13.38 -4.37 21.62
CA VAL A 265 14.43 -4.43 22.64
C VAL A 265 13.84 -4.07 23.99
N ALA A 266 14.21 -4.81 25.03
CA ALA A 266 13.88 -4.47 26.41
C ALA A 266 14.68 -3.25 26.89
N ASN A 267 13.99 -2.21 27.33
CA ASN A 267 14.59 -0.99 27.89
C ASN A 267 14.94 -1.13 29.38
N TYR A 268 14.38 -2.13 30.06
CA TYR A 268 14.59 -2.38 31.49
C TYR A 268 14.67 -3.88 31.77
N ASN A 269 15.14 -4.24 32.96
CA ASN A 269 15.00 -5.62 33.47
C ASN A 269 13.54 -5.82 33.92
N PHE A 270 12.99 -7.00 33.65
CA PHE A 270 11.67 -7.39 34.09
C PHE A 270 11.71 -8.83 34.59
N ASN A 271 11.40 -9.02 35.87
CA ASN A 271 11.52 -10.33 36.52
C ASN A 271 10.32 -11.24 36.25
N GLY A 272 9.18 -10.68 35.81
CA GLY A 272 7.94 -11.40 35.53
C GLY A 272 7.34 -12.12 36.74
N ILE A 273 6.04 -12.40 36.68
CA ILE A 273 5.33 -13.28 37.61
C ILE A 273 4.88 -14.54 36.85
N VAL A 274 5.47 -15.69 37.21
CA VAL A 274 5.21 -16.98 36.56
C VAL A 274 3.72 -17.35 36.59
N SER A 275 3.02 -17.12 37.70
CA SER A 275 1.58 -17.42 37.85
C SER A 275 0.66 -16.58 36.97
N LYS A 276 1.18 -15.49 36.37
CA LYS A 276 0.46 -14.62 35.43
C LYS A 276 0.93 -14.78 33.98
N ASN A 277 1.78 -15.78 33.72
CA ASN A 277 2.40 -16.01 32.41
C ASN A 277 3.20 -14.79 31.89
N GLU A 278 3.74 -13.98 32.79
CA GLU A 278 4.61 -12.85 32.44
C GLU A 278 6.02 -13.35 32.10
N LEU A 279 6.57 -12.88 30.99
CA LEU A 279 7.85 -13.31 30.44
C LEU A 279 8.99 -12.51 31.06
N PRO A 280 9.89 -13.12 31.86
CA PRO A 280 11.08 -12.44 32.33
C PRO A 280 12.02 -12.10 31.17
N PHE A 281 12.62 -10.91 31.22
CA PHE A 281 13.65 -10.45 30.30
C PHE A 281 14.65 -9.54 30.98
N HIS A 282 15.87 -9.53 30.46
CA HIS A 282 16.91 -8.60 30.88
C HIS A 282 16.90 -7.40 29.95
N LYS A 283 17.33 -6.24 30.45
CA LYS A 283 17.58 -5.05 29.63
C LYS A 283 18.45 -5.46 28.44
N TYR A 284 18.05 -5.01 27.26
CA TYR A 284 18.64 -5.33 25.95
C TYR A 284 18.31 -6.70 25.37
N ASP A 285 17.49 -7.52 26.04
CA ASP A 285 16.93 -8.72 25.41
C ASP A 285 16.12 -8.33 24.17
N LYS A 286 16.36 -9.05 23.07
CA LYS A 286 15.56 -8.93 21.86
C LYS A 286 14.32 -9.79 21.99
N LEU A 287 13.17 -9.19 21.70
CA LEU A 287 11.87 -9.81 21.81
C LEU A 287 11.20 -9.79 20.44
N LYS A 288 10.58 -10.90 20.04
CA LYS A 288 9.66 -10.92 18.90
C LYS A 288 8.26 -10.80 19.43
N ILE A 289 7.58 -9.69 19.13
CA ILE A 289 6.19 -9.50 19.53
C ILE A 289 5.31 -10.38 18.65
N ILE A 290 4.46 -11.16 19.31
CA ILE A 290 3.53 -12.09 18.70
C ILE A 290 2.15 -11.45 18.64
N ASP A 291 1.74 -10.78 19.72
CA ASP A 291 0.45 -10.10 19.81
C ASP A 291 0.55 -8.87 20.72
N LYS A 292 0.05 -7.72 20.24
CA LYS A 292 0.03 -6.45 20.99
C LYS A 292 -1.26 -6.22 21.78
N HIS A 293 -2.25 -7.12 21.68
CA HIS A 293 -3.59 -6.91 22.23
C HIS A 293 -3.88 -7.72 23.51
N CYS A 294 -2.90 -7.87 24.40
CA CYS A 294 -3.18 -8.40 25.74
C CYS A 294 -3.53 -7.29 26.75
N PHE A 295 -4.35 -7.68 27.73
CA PHE A 295 -5.02 -6.79 28.68
C PHE A 295 -4.06 -5.79 29.36
N LYS A 296 -4.45 -4.51 29.44
CA LYS A 296 -3.75 -3.43 30.17
C LYS A 296 -2.27 -3.25 29.77
N ASP A 297 -2.00 -2.87 28.52
CA ASP A 297 -0.65 -2.55 28.02
C ASP A 297 0.39 -3.68 28.16
N CYS A 298 -0.08 -4.93 28.15
CA CYS A 298 0.75 -6.12 28.17
C CYS A 298 0.68 -6.80 26.79
N TRP A 299 1.82 -7.16 26.20
CA TRP A 299 1.93 -7.77 24.87
C TRP A 299 2.43 -9.21 24.99
N SER A 300 1.98 -10.11 24.14
CA SER A 300 2.56 -11.45 24.03
C SER A 300 3.83 -11.40 23.19
N ALA A 301 4.92 -11.97 23.71
CA ALA A 301 6.22 -11.92 23.08
C ALA A 301 6.98 -13.25 23.21
N LYS A 302 7.95 -13.45 22.31
CA LYS A 302 9.00 -14.47 22.45
C LYS A 302 10.32 -13.80 22.75
N ASN A 303 10.95 -14.16 23.87
CA ASN A 303 12.32 -13.73 24.12
C ASN A 303 13.27 -14.51 23.20
N LEU A 304 14.03 -13.82 22.37
CA LEU A 304 14.88 -14.46 21.37
C LEU A 304 16.12 -15.12 21.97
N ARG A 305 16.54 -14.70 23.17
CA ARG A 305 17.63 -15.32 23.93
C ARG A 305 17.16 -16.59 24.64
N THR A 306 16.10 -16.52 25.43
CA THR A 306 15.61 -17.69 26.22
C THR A 306 14.67 -18.60 25.43
N LYS A 307 14.19 -18.15 24.26
CA LYS A 307 13.15 -18.79 23.43
C LYS A 307 11.79 -18.95 24.11
N GLN A 308 11.62 -18.43 25.32
CA GLN A 308 10.38 -18.50 26.09
C GLN A 308 9.33 -17.53 25.56
N LEU A 309 8.07 -17.90 25.77
CA LEU A 309 6.87 -17.15 25.42
C LEU A 309 6.20 -16.63 26.69
N GLY A 310 5.57 -15.47 26.60
CA GLY A 310 4.74 -14.92 27.68
C GLY A 310 4.48 -13.44 27.51
N TYR A 311 3.86 -12.84 28.52
CA TYR A 311 3.43 -11.44 28.47
C TYR A 311 4.51 -10.47 28.92
N VAL A 312 4.68 -9.36 28.19
CA VAL A 312 5.64 -8.30 28.47
C VAL A 312 4.93 -6.95 28.51
N PRO A 313 5.27 -6.05 29.45
CA PRO A 313 4.68 -4.72 29.48
C PRO A 313 5.21 -3.85 28.34
N ALA A 314 4.30 -3.27 27.56
CA ALA A 314 4.59 -2.49 26.35
C ALA A 314 5.55 -1.31 26.59
N ASN A 315 5.40 -0.65 27.74
CA ASN A 315 6.24 0.48 28.16
C ASN A 315 7.68 0.09 28.52
N HIS A 316 7.99 -1.21 28.65
CA HIS A 316 9.35 -1.69 28.93
C HIS A 316 10.14 -2.06 27.68
N ILE A 317 9.54 -1.92 26.50
CA ILE A 317 10.13 -2.43 25.26
C ILE A 317 10.03 -1.36 24.15
N SER A 318 10.91 -1.41 23.16
CA SER A 318 10.91 -0.47 22.03
C SER A 318 11.21 -1.19 20.73
N SER A 319 10.57 -0.77 19.63
CA SER A 319 10.77 -1.36 18.32
C SER A 319 12.18 -1.05 17.81
N ILE A 320 12.91 -2.10 17.44
CA ILE A 320 14.10 -2.06 16.59
C ILE A 320 13.58 -2.04 15.16
N ILE A 321 13.52 -0.84 14.58
CA ILE A 321 13.24 -0.66 13.16
C ILE A 321 14.57 -0.73 12.42
N ASP A 322 14.61 -1.46 11.31
CA ASP A 322 15.72 -1.34 10.38
C ASP A 322 15.66 0.05 9.75
N LEU A 323 16.54 0.95 10.18
CA LEU A 323 16.55 2.34 9.71
C LEU A 323 16.70 2.41 8.18
N THR A 324 17.31 1.42 7.53
CA THR A 324 17.46 1.41 6.06
C THR A 324 16.11 1.33 5.33
N THR A 325 15.10 0.72 5.97
CA THR A 325 13.74 0.57 5.44
C THR A 325 12.85 1.78 5.69
N CYS A 326 13.27 2.71 6.54
CA CYS A 326 12.53 3.94 6.76
C CYS A 326 12.66 4.88 5.55
N GLU A 327 11.52 5.29 4.99
CA GLU A 327 11.48 6.24 3.86
C GLU A 327 12.18 7.56 4.19
N TRP A 328 12.08 8.01 5.44
CA TRP A 328 12.70 9.25 5.93
C TRP A 328 14.18 9.11 6.30
N TYR A 329 14.79 7.91 6.29
CA TYR A 329 16.19 7.72 6.69
C TYR A 329 17.10 7.49 5.49
N PHE A 330 18.09 8.36 5.32
CA PHE A 330 19.02 8.39 4.20
C PHE A 330 20.42 8.01 4.71
N ASN A 331 20.71 6.71 4.67
CA ASN A 331 21.89 6.07 5.26
C ASN A 331 23.24 6.54 4.69
N GLU A 332 23.30 6.97 3.43
CA GLU A 332 24.54 7.40 2.75
C GLU A 332 24.54 8.89 2.41
N THR A 333 23.69 9.68 3.05
CA THR A 333 23.52 11.10 2.71
C THR A 333 24.25 12.02 3.67
N ASN A 334 25.12 12.87 3.13
CA ASN A 334 25.79 13.94 3.86
C ASN A 334 24.96 15.24 3.87
N ARG A 335 25.41 16.28 4.59
CA ARG A 335 24.70 17.57 4.67
C ARG A 335 24.46 18.25 3.32
N PRO A 336 25.45 18.41 2.42
CA PRO A 336 25.21 18.94 1.08
C PRO A 336 24.15 18.19 0.28
N ASP A 337 24.20 16.86 0.29
CA ASP A 337 23.27 16.03 -0.49
C ASP A 337 21.86 16.06 0.12
N ALA A 338 21.74 16.07 1.44
CA ALA A 338 20.47 16.30 2.13
C ALA A 338 19.81 17.61 1.71
N LYS A 339 20.60 18.68 1.58
CA LYS A 339 20.10 19.97 1.11
C LYS A 339 19.62 19.88 -0.33
N ARG A 340 20.36 19.20 -1.20
CA ARG A 340 19.97 18.99 -2.61
C ARG A 340 18.67 18.23 -2.73
N PHE A 341 18.50 17.12 -1.99
CA PHE A 341 17.26 16.34 -2.00
C PHE A 341 16.07 17.18 -1.52
N LEU A 342 16.20 17.84 -0.36
CA LEU A 342 15.12 18.62 0.23
C LEU A 342 14.71 19.82 -0.62
N GLN A 343 15.63 20.44 -1.37
CA GLN A 343 15.33 21.62 -2.18
C GLN A 343 14.81 21.31 -3.60
N GLN A 344 14.46 20.05 -3.89
CA GLN A 344 13.82 19.70 -5.15
C GLN A 344 12.43 20.35 -5.27
N ALA A 345 12.02 20.72 -6.49
CA ALA A 345 10.82 21.53 -6.74
C ALA A 345 9.50 20.90 -6.29
N HIS A 346 9.45 19.58 -6.11
CA HIS A 346 8.27 18.87 -5.61
C HIS A 346 8.16 18.86 -4.08
N ASN A 347 9.21 19.25 -3.36
CA ASN A 347 9.21 19.29 -1.90
C ASN A 347 8.70 20.65 -1.39
N GLY A 348 7.96 20.60 -0.29
CA GLY A 348 7.37 21.76 0.36
C GLY A 348 7.94 22.01 1.75
N LYS A 349 7.44 23.06 2.42
CA LYS A 349 7.75 23.28 3.85
C LYS A 349 7.40 22.00 4.64
N GLU A 350 8.16 21.71 5.70
CA GLU A 350 7.94 20.55 6.59
C GLU A 350 8.34 19.20 5.97
N THR A 351 8.94 19.20 4.76
CA THR A 351 9.61 18.02 4.23
C THR A 351 10.90 17.76 5.01
N PHE A 352 11.17 16.51 5.40
CA PHE A 352 12.32 16.18 6.25
C PHE A 352 13.02 14.88 5.87
N LEU A 353 14.26 14.72 6.33
CA LEU A 353 14.99 13.45 6.33
C LEU A 353 15.94 13.34 7.52
N LEU A 354 16.22 12.12 7.95
CA LEU A 354 17.30 11.78 8.87
C LEU A 354 18.45 11.17 8.10
N ARG A 355 19.66 11.37 8.60
CA ARG A 355 20.91 10.89 8.00
C ARG A 355 22.01 10.77 9.06
N PRO A 356 23.10 10.04 8.78
CA PRO A 356 24.28 10.08 9.64
C PRO A 356 24.84 11.50 9.79
N SER A 357 25.40 11.79 10.97
CA SER A 357 26.10 13.07 11.20
C SER A 357 27.44 13.10 10.47
N ASP A 358 27.70 14.19 9.75
CA ASP A 358 28.98 14.39 9.02
C ASP A 358 30.18 14.53 9.97
N THR A 359 29.91 14.84 11.25
CA THR A 359 30.94 15.19 12.24
C THR A 359 31.21 14.10 13.27
N ASN A 360 30.26 13.18 13.46
CA ASN A 360 30.39 12.08 14.41
C ASN A 360 29.59 10.88 13.92
N GLN A 361 30.29 9.80 13.55
CA GLN A 361 29.68 8.58 13.02
C GLN A 361 28.73 7.86 14.00
N SER A 362 28.79 8.19 15.30
CA SER A 362 27.89 7.64 16.33
C SER A 362 26.61 8.45 16.54
N GLU A 363 26.44 9.55 15.80
CA GLU A 363 25.32 10.48 15.93
C GLU A 363 24.56 10.64 14.62
N GLU A 364 23.32 11.10 14.73
CA GLU A 364 22.45 11.33 13.58
C GLU A 364 22.17 12.83 13.39
N SER A 365 21.62 13.19 12.24
CA SER A 365 21.17 14.54 11.93
C SER A 365 19.78 14.52 11.31
N LEU A 366 18.89 15.37 11.81
CA LEU A 366 17.59 15.68 11.21
C LEU A 366 17.74 16.92 10.33
N SER A 367 17.27 16.85 9.08
CA SER A 367 17.28 17.96 8.13
C SER A 367 15.84 18.26 7.69
N ILE A 368 15.43 19.52 7.73
CA ILE A 368 14.04 19.95 7.47
C ILE A 368 14.04 21.10 6.47
N LEU A 369 13.19 21.02 5.44
CA LEU A 369 12.90 22.12 4.53
C LEU A 369 11.93 23.10 5.20
N ASP A 370 12.36 24.34 5.36
CA ASP A 370 11.60 25.41 5.97
C ASP A 370 11.51 26.60 5.01
N PHE A 371 10.45 27.40 5.15
CA PHE A 371 10.26 28.60 4.32
C PHE A 371 10.62 29.83 5.15
N ASN A 372 11.58 30.63 4.67
CA ASN A 372 11.90 31.90 5.31
C ASN A 372 10.97 32.98 4.75
N GLU A 373 10.03 33.45 5.58
CA GLU A 373 9.05 34.46 5.18
C GLU A 373 9.68 35.82 4.84
N ASP A 374 10.71 36.24 5.59
CA ASP A 374 11.37 37.54 5.37
C ASP A 374 12.10 37.60 4.02
N LYS A 375 12.76 36.49 3.65
CA LYS A 375 13.58 36.40 2.44
C LYS A 375 12.86 35.73 1.26
N GLN A 376 11.61 35.31 1.47
CA GLN A 376 10.76 34.66 0.47
C GLN A 376 11.46 33.50 -0.25
N HIS A 377 12.18 32.65 0.50
CA HIS A 377 12.86 31.50 -0.07
C HIS A 377 12.87 30.28 0.87
N PHE A 378 12.89 29.09 0.27
CA PHE A 378 13.12 27.84 1.00
C PHE A 378 14.56 27.71 1.46
N HIS A 379 14.76 27.14 2.65
CA HIS A 379 16.06 26.86 3.23
C HIS A 379 16.00 25.59 4.07
N VAL A 380 17.14 24.94 4.27
CA VAL A 380 17.22 23.70 5.05
C VAL A 380 17.82 23.98 6.42
N LYS A 381 17.11 23.61 7.49
CA LYS A 381 17.59 23.63 8.87
C LYS A 381 18.04 22.24 9.28
N HIS A 382 19.12 22.16 10.06
CA HIS A 382 19.68 20.90 10.52
C HIS A 382 19.77 20.86 12.04
N TYR A 383 19.33 19.75 12.62
CA TYR A 383 19.34 19.50 14.05
C TYR A 383 20.18 18.26 14.34
N ARG A 384 21.07 18.39 15.34
CA ARG A 384 21.95 17.30 15.76
C ARG A 384 21.17 16.38 16.70
N ILE A 385 21.14 15.08 16.39
CA ILE A 385 20.54 14.06 17.24
C ILE A 385 21.67 13.33 17.95
N ARG A 386 21.76 13.52 19.27
CA ARG A 386 22.78 12.92 20.12
C ARG A 386 22.23 11.69 20.83
N ARG A 387 23.14 10.86 21.35
CA ARG A 387 22.82 9.74 22.23
C ARG A 387 23.33 10.02 23.65
N THR A 388 22.55 9.63 24.65
CA THR A 388 22.99 9.59 26.05
C THR A 388 23.80 8.32 26.30
N ASP A 389 24.50 8.25 27.44
CA ASP A 389 25.25 7.05 27.85
C ASP A 389 24.35 5.80 27.99
N GLN A 390 23.04 6.01 28.20
CA GLN A 390 22.05 4.95 28.29
C GLN A 390 21.52 4.50 26.92
N GLY A 391 21.97 5.13 25.83
CA GLY A 391 21.57 4.83 24.46
C GLY A 391 20.32 5.57 23.97
N LEU A 392 19.76 6.50 24.75
CA LEU A 392 18.58 7.28 24.37
C LEU A 392 18.95 8.44 23.43
N TYR A 393 18.12 8.68 22.41
CA TYR A 393 18.28 9.74 21.41
C TYR A 393 17.68 11.07 21.88
N TYR A 394 18.29 12.20 21.54
CA TYR A 394 17.72 13.52 21.81
C TYR A 394 18.24 14.61 20.87
N ILE A 395 17.42 15.62 20.61
CA ILE A 395 17.84 16.90 20.00
C ILE A 395 18.11 17.94 21.10
N SER A 396 17.19 18.03 22.06
CA SER A 396 17.31 18.85 23.27
C SER A 396 17.38 17.93 24.48
N SER A 397 18.30 18.20 25.42
CA SER A 397 18.47 17.38 26.64
C SER A 397 17.24 17.35 27.53
N LYS A 398 16.26 18.23 27.30
CA LYS A 398 14.96 18.24 28.01
C LYS A 398 14.07 17.03 27.69
N ARG A 399 14.28 16.36 26.54
CA ARG A 399 13.45 15.24 26.10
C ARG A 399 14.29 14.20 25.37
N THR A 400 14.24 12.97 25.87
CA THR A 400 14.98 11.82 25.33
C THR A 400 14.02 10.76 24.80
N PHE A 401 14.45 10.01 23.79
CA PHE A 401 13.65 9.00 23.09
C PHE A 401 14.39 7.66 23.04
N PRO A 402 13.67 6.53 23.17
CA PRO A 402 14.29 5.21 23.12
C PRO A 402 14.71 4.78 21.71
N SER A 403 14.17 5.41 20.66
CA SER A 403 14.50 5.13 19.26
C SER A 403 14.37 6.39 18.39
N LEU A 404 14.98 6.38 17.20
CA LEU A 404 14.79 7.44 16.21
C LEU A 404 13.34 7.52 15.72
N GLN A 405 12.62 6.41 15.61
CA GLN A 405 11.20 6.43 15.25
C GLN A 405 10.37 7.17 16.29
N ASN A 406 10.61 6.92 17.58
CA ASN A 406 9.92 7.64 18.66
C ASN A 406 10.23 9.14 18.62
N LEU A 407 11.46 9.51 18.27
CA LEU A 407 11.87 10.89 18.06
C LEU A 407 11.10 11.51 16.88
N VAL A 408 11.06 10.83 15.72
CA VAL A 408 10.31 11.29 14.54
C VAL A 408 8.84 11.48 14.90
N ASN A 409 8.15 10.45 15.40
CA ASN A 409 6.73 10.48 15.75
C ASN A 409 6.38 11.67 16.65
N HIS A 410 7.23 11.98 17.63
CA HIS A 410 7.04 13.13 18.51
C HIS A 410 7.06 14.45 17.73
N TYR A 411 8.04 14.64 16.86
CA TYR A 411 8.19 15.88 16.09
C TYR A 411 7.24 16.00 14.88
N GLN A 412 6.51 14.94 14.53
CA GLN A 412 5.39 15.03 13.56
C GLN A 412 4.17 15.76 14.15
N ILE A 413 4.00 15.73 15.48
CA ILE A 413 2.83 16.32 16.16
C ILE A 413 3.18 17.46 17.12
N ASN A 414 4.45 17.64 17.47
CA ASN A 414 4.89 18.70 18.37
C ASN A 414 6.25 19.27 17.94
N THR A 415 6.34 20.57 17.70
CA THR A 415 7.59 21.21 17.27
C THR A 415 8.66 21.21 18.37
N ASP A 416 8.31 21.37 19.65
CA ASP A 416 9.21 21.33 20.82
C ASP A 416 10.56 22.08 20.61
N GLY A 417 10.52 23.20 19.86
CA GLY A 417 11.69 24.04 19.55
C GLY A 417 12.33 23.82 18.18
N LEU A 418 11.82 22.89 17.35
CA LEU A 418 12.09 22.85 15.92
C LEU A 418 11.38 23.99 15.18
N CYS A 419 11.84 24.26 13.97
CA CYS A 419 11.31 25.33 13.12
C CYS A 419 9.87 25.08 12.62
N CYS A 420 9.51 23.82 12.42
CA CYS A 420 8.19 23.38 11.97
C CYS A 420 8.02 21.89 12.29
N LEU A 421 6.83 21.35 12.02
CA LEU A 421 6.53 19.94 12.21
C LEU A 421 7.24 19.07 11.16
N LEU A 422 7.35 17.77 11.44
CA LEU A 422 7.82 16.78 10.49
C LEU A 422 6.63 16.17 9.75
N THR A 423 6.25 16.78 8.63
CA THR A 423 4.99 16.41 7.94
C THR A 423 5.23 15.41 6.83
N TYR A 424 6.21 15.66 5.95
CA TYR A 424 6.43 14.82 4.76
C TYR A 424 7.84 14.23 4.72
N PRO A 425 8.02 12.91 4.59
CA PRO A 425 9.35 12.35 4.34
C PRO A 425 9.87 12.81 2.97
N CYS A 426 11.16 13.14 2.88
CA CYS A 426 11.81 13.45 1.61
C CYS A 426 11.83 12.21 0.72
N GLN A 427 11.46 12.36 -0.56
CA GLN A 427 11.46 11.23 -1.48
C GLN A 427 12.89 10.82 -1.84
N LYS A 428 13.22 9.54 -1.65
CA LYS A 428 14.44 8.92 -2.20
C LYS A 428 14.27 8.79 -3.71
N ILE A 429 14.89 9.67 -4.48
CA ILE A 429 15.05 9.41 -5.91
C ILE A 429 16.17 8.38 -6.03
N GLU A 430 15.81 7.11 -6.16
CA GLU A 430 16.77 6.10 -6.59
C GLU A 430 17.29 6.51 -7.97
N LEU A 431 18.57 6.90 -8.02
CA LEU A 431 19.26 6.94 -9.29
C LEU A 431 19.16 5.52 -9.85
N ILE A 432 18.52 5.37 -11.01
CA ILE A 432 18.48 4.11 -11.73
C ILE A 432 19.93 3.79 -12.14
N VAL A 433 20.66 3.12 -11.26
CA VAL A 433 21.94 2.49 -11.57
C VAL A 433 21.57 1.12 -12.11
N HIS A 434 21.57 0.98 -13.43
CA HIS A 434 21.46 -0.34 -14.02
C HIS A 434 22.77 -1.10 -13.82
N ASP A 435 22.64 -2.31 -13.26
CA ASP A 435 23.63 -3.38 -13.37
C ASP A 435 24.03 -3.56 -14.84
N GLY A 436 25.34 -3.60 -15.10
CA GLY A 436 25.90 -3.95 -16.40
C GLY A 436 26.54 -2.79 -17.15
N LEU A 437 27.79 -2.46 -16.81
CA LEU A 437 28.71 -1.84 -17.74
C LEU A 437 29.12 -2.90 -18.79
N SER A 438 28.25 -3.17 -19.77
CA SER A 438 28.63 -3.83 -21.00
C SER A 438 28.96 -2.79 -22.07
N GLU A 439 29.95 -3.10 -22.91
CA GLU A 439 30.23 -2.30 -24.10
C GLU A 439 28.97 -2.20 -24.97
N LEU A 440 28.58 -0.97 -25.31
CA LEU A 440 27.43 -0.69 -26.15
C LEU A 440 27.88 -0.52 -27.60
N ASP A 441 27.11 -1.06 -28.54
CA ASP A 441 27.34 -0.79 -29.95
C ASP A 441 27.04 0.67 -30.27
N ARG A 442 27.95 1.36 -30.97
CA ARG A 442 27.83 2.80 -31.29
C ARG A 442 26.54 3.14 -32.03
N CYS A 443 25.98 2.19 -32.80
CA CYS A 443 24.74 2.36 -33.56
C CYS A 443 23.49 2.45 -32.68
N GLN A 444 23.57 2.04 -31.41
CA GLN A 444 22.47 2.16 -30.45
C GLN A 444 22.36 3.57 -29.86
N LEU A 445 23.35 4.43 -30.12
CA LEU A 445 23.41 5.80 -29.65
C LEU A 445 23.14 6.78 -30.80
N SER A 446 22.17 7.67 -30.62
CA SER A 446 21.98 8.80 -31.54
C SER A 446 22.53 10.07 -30.89
N SER A 447 23.33 10.86 -31.63
CA SER A 447 23.83 12.15 -31.16
C SER A 447 23.03 13.25 -31.87
N THR A 448 22.39 14.14 -31.12
CA THR A 448 21.44 15.12 -31.68
C THR A 448 21.92 16.57 -31.58
N GLU A 449 22.60 16.94 -30.48
CA GLU A 449 22.97 18.32 -30.21
C GLU A 449 24.34 18.38 -29.50
N LEU A 450 25.27 19.24 -29.93
CA LEU A 450 26.55 19.44 -29.23
C LEU A 450 26.32 20.34 -28.01
N LEU A 451 26.59 19.82 -26.81
CA LEU A 451 26.40 20.54 -25.54
C LEU A 451 27.68 21.26 -25.10
N SER A 452 28.85 20.64 -25.27
CA SER A 452 30.13 21.24 -24.91
C SER A 452 31.29 20.60 -25.65
N GLN A 453 32.38 21.34 -25.86
CA GLN A 453 33.59 20.84 -26.51
C GLN A 453 34.83 21.38 -25.81
N ASP A 454 35.82 20.50 -25.61
CA ASP A 454 37.19 20.85 -25.22
C ASP A 454 38.20 20.33 -26.26
N TYR A 455 39.49 20.44 -25.97
CA TYR A 455 40.56 20.01 -26.89
C TYR A 455 40.56 18.50 -27.15
N TYR A 456 40.10 17.70 -26.18
CA TYR A 456 40.16 16.24 -26.21
C TYR A 456 38.79 15.58 -26.39
N ASN A 457 37.70 16.30 -26.12
CA ASN A 457 36.37 15.74 -25.99
C ASN A 457 35.29 16.62 -26.62
N GLU A 458 34.25 15.96 -27.09
CA GLU A 458 32.97 16.58 -27.42
C GLU A 458 31.86 15.88 -26.63
N VAL A 459 30.97 16.65 -26.03
CA VAL A 459 29.81 16.13 -25.30
C VAL A 459 28.56 16.50 -26.07
N TYR A 460 27.83 15.48 -26.48
CA TYR A 460 26.58 15.61 -27.21
C TYR A 460 25.41 15.23 -26.31
N LYS A 461 24.28 15.89 -26.49
CA LYS A 461 22.97 15.34 -26.14
C LYS A 461 22.66 14.25 -27.16
N GLY A 462 22.05 13.17 -26.69
CA GLY A 462 21.72 12.05 -27.54
C GLY A 462 20.61 11.19 -26.99
N THR A 463 20.34 10.08 -27.67
CA THR A 463 19.42 9.05 -27.19
C THR A 463 20.05 7.66 -27.19
N TYR A 464 19.61 6.83 -26.23
CA TYR A 464 19.84 5.39 -26.19
C TYR A 464 18.46 4.71 -26.06
N GLY A 465 18.01 4.04 -27.13
CA GLY A 465 16.61 3.65 -27.25
C GLY A 465 15.69 4.88 -27.18
N GLN A 466 14.76 4.90 -26.22
CA GLN A 466 13.85 6.03 -25.98
C GLN A 466 14.35 7.04 -24.92
N ARG A 467 15.55 6.84 -24.35
CA ARG A 467 16.07 7.66 -23.24
C ARG A 467 16.94 8.79 -23.75
N ASN A 468 16.85 9.96 -23.13
CA ASN A 468 17.80 11.06 -23.35
C ASN A 468 19.09 10.81 -22.55
N VAL A 469 20.24 10.90 -23.19
CA VAL A 469 21.57 10.67 -22.60
C VAL A 469 22.55 11.78 -23.00
N ALA A 470 23.66 11.89 -22.26
CA ALA A 470 24.83 12.67 -22.69
C ALA A 470 25.92 11.72 -23.20
N ILE A 471 26.41 11.95 -24.41
CA ILE A 471 27.43 11.13 -25.09
C ILE A 471 28.72 11.94 -25.12
N LYS A 472 29.72 11.51 -24.34
CA LYS A 472 31.07 12.08 -24.40
C LYS A 472 31.91 11.29 -25.40
N SER A 473 32.25 11.91 -26.52
CA SER A 473 33.15 11.38 -27.55
C SER A 473 34.56 11.92 -27.32
N MET A 474 35.55 11.03 -27.32
CA MET A 474 36.96 11.42 -27.29
C MET A 474 37.46 11.59 -28.72
N LYS A 475 38.13 12.70 -29.01
CA LYS A 475 38.83 12.90 -30.29
C LYS A 475 40.05 11.99 -30.30
N MET A 476 40.15 11.11 -31.30
CA MET A 476 41.37 10.35 -31.55
C MET A 476 42.44 11.23 -32.18
#